data_AF-W9Z1Z8-F1
#
_entry.id   AF-W9Z1Z8-F1
#
_cell.length_a   1.000
_cell.length_b   1.000
_cell.length_c   1.000
_cell.angle_alpha   90.00
_cell.angle_beta   90.00
_cell.angle_gamma   90.00
#
_symmetry.space_group_name_H-M   'P 1'
#
loop_
_entity.id
_entity.type
_entity.pdbx_description
1 polymer ?
#
loop_
_entity_poly.entity_id
_entity_poly.type
_entity_poly.pdbx_seq_one_letter_code
_entity_poly.pdbx_strand_id
1 'polypeptide(L)'
;MPSTTLTAAATANTVKLTGVSASSSTSAAAEDLDIYDEIEIEDMTYDSTLQIYHYPCPCGDRFEIAIADLRQGEDVAVCPSCSLMIRVIFEVEDLPAEEDQGSKEKEKV
;
A
#
# COMPACT_ATOMS: atom_id res chain seq x y z
N MET A 1 -15.47 29.96 -63.06
CA MET A 1 -15.11 30.77 -61.89
C MET A 1 -13.70 30.39 -61.47
N PRO A 2 -12.67 31.21 -61.73
CA PRO A 2 -11.28 30.93 -61.35
C PRO A 2 -10.98 31.41 -59.92
N SER A 3 -10.25 30.55 -59.20
CA SER A 3 -9.11 30.79 -58.28
C SER A 3 -9.01 31.99 -57.33
N THR A 4 -8.11 31.76 -56.36
CA THR A 4 -7.41 32.67 -55.41
C THR A 4 -8.12 32.78 -54.05
N THR A 5 -7.51 32.55 -52.88
CA THR A 5 -6.10 32.68 -52.49
C THR A 5 -5.82 31.87 -51.22
N LEU A 6 -4.77 31.04 -51.23
CA LEU A 6 -4.11 30.55 -50.02
C LEU A 6 -2.97 31.51 -49.69
N THR A 7 -3.00 32.12 -48.50
CA THR A 7 -1.86 32.88 -47.97
C THR A 7 -1.34 32.18 -46.72
N ALA A 8 -0.14 31.63 -46.85
CA ALA A 8 0.69 31.16 -45.75
C ALA A 8 1.69 32.28 -45.38
N ALA A 9 1.96 32.49 -44.09
CA ALA A 9 3.22 33.07 -43.64
C ALA A 9 3.51 32.74 -42.15
N ALA A 10 4.67 32.11 -41.96
CA ALA A 10 5.70 32.28 -40.92
C ALA A 10 5.27 32.17 -39.43
N THR A 11 6.00 31.44 -38.56
CA THR A 11 7.43 31.63 -38.31
C THR A 11 8.00 30.41 -37.56
N ALA A 12 9.25 30.07 -37.86
CA ALA A 12 10.03 29.02 -37.24
C ALA A 12 10.39 29.33 -35.78
N ASN A 13 10.22 28.35 -34.89
CA ASN A 13 10.99 28.27 -33.64
C ASN A 13 11.71 26.92 -33.58
N THR A 14 12.89 26.89 -34.18
CA THR A 14 13.96 25.97 -33.79
C THR A 14 14.44 26.36 -32.41
N VAL A 15 14.12 25.56 -31.40
CA VAL A 15 14.94 25.47 -30.19
C VAL A 15 15.34 24.03 -30.02
N LYS A 16 16.58 23.77 -30.39
CA LYS A 16 17.32 22.54 -30.12
C LYS A 16 17.75 22.62 -28.66
N LEU A 17 16.95 22.06 -27.74
CA LEU A 17 17.44 21.77 -26.39
C LEU A 17 18.20 20.45 -26.44
N THR A 18 19.51 20.61 -26.61
CA THR A 18 20.54 19.65 -26.30
C THR A 18 20.32 19.07 -24.90
N GLY A 19 20.41 17.74 -24.80
CA GLY A 19 20.18 17.00 -23.58
C GLY A 19 21.10 17.38 -22.42
N VAL A 20 20.48 17.51 -21.26
CA VAL A 20 20.93 17.11 -19.91
C VAL A 20 19.58 16.80 -19.24
N SER A 21 19.24 15.55 -18.96
CA SER A 21 19.73 14.87 -17.77
C SER A 21 19.89 13.38 -18.00
N ALA A 22 21.13 12.92 -17.88
CA ALA A 22 21.35 11.62 -17.28
C ALA A 22 20.80 11.68 -15.84
N SER A 23 19.80 10.87 -15.56
CA SER A 23 19.68 10.19 -14.28
C SER A 23 18.85 8.94 -14.60
N SER A 24 19.49 7.80 -14.87
CA SER A 24 19.87 6.84 -13.82
C SER A 24 18.63 6.47 -13.01
N SER A 25 18.16 5.26 -12.92
CA SER A 25 18.63 3.91 -13.23
C SER A 25 17.45 3.04 -12.77
N THR A 26 17.44 1.75 -13.13
CA THR A 26 16.64 0.70 -12.45
C THR A 26 15.12 0.95 -12.47
N SER A 27 14.31 0.26 -13.28
CA SER A 27 13.93 -1.13 -12.97
C SER A 27 13.94 -1.43 -11.46
N ALA A 28 13.34 -0.52 -10.69
CA ALA A 28 12.93 -0.72 -9.32
C ALA A 28 11.41 -0.50 -9.35
N ALA A 29 10.71 -1.47 -9.91
CA ALA A 29 9.50 -1.93 -9.25
C ALA A 29 9.96 -2.43 -7.88
N ALA A 30 10.27 -1.49 -6.98
CA ALA A 30 10.18 -1.74 -5.57
C ALA A 30 8.69 -1.97 -5.40
N GLU A 31 8.36 -3.25 -5.29
CA GLU A 31 7.02 -3.80 -5.28
C GLU A 31 6.20 -2.95 -4.31
N ASP A 32 5.35 -2.09 -4.89
CA ASP A 32 4.32 -1.36 -4.18
C ASP A 32 3.40 -2.47 -3.68
N LEU A 33 3.68 -2.96 -2.47
CA LEU A 33 2.74 -3.79 -1.76
C LEU A 33 1.48 -2.95 -1.73
N ASP A 34 0.44 -3.34 -2.49
CA ASP A 34 -0.82 -2.61 -2.63
C ASP A 34 -1.53 -2.51 -1.26
N ILE A 35 -1.00 -1.66 -0.39
CA ILE A 35 -1.51 -1.36 0.94
C ILE A 35 -2.60 -0.33 0.73
N TYR A 36 -3.83 -0.74 1.05
CA TYR A 36 -5.01 0.04 0.75
C TYR A 36 -5.14 1.27 1.66
N ASP A 37 -4.85 1.09 2.95
CA ASP A 37 -4.88 2.14 3.95
C ASP A 37 -4.03 1.77 5.17
N GLU A 38 -3.70 2.78 5.96
CA GLU A 38 -3.01 2.67 7.25
C GLU A 38 -4.01 2.99 8.36
N ILE A 39 -4.33 1.99 9.19
CA ILE A 39 -5.36 2.09 10.24
C ILE A 39 -4.71 1.93 11.61
N GLU A 40 -5.12 2.75 12.57
CA GLU A 40 -4.63 2.68 13.95
C GLU A 40 -5.30 1.53 14.71
N ILE A 41 -4.56 0.86 15.59
CA ILE A 41 -5.07 -0.26 16.38
C ILE A 41 -6.26 0.12 17.28
N GLU A 42 -6.40 1.40 17.63
CA GLU A 42 -7.51 1.96 18.41
C GLU A 42 -8.86 1.94 17.67
N ASP A 43 -8.83 1.97 16.33
CA ASP A 43 -10.04 1.97 15.49
C ASP A 43 -10.51 0.53 15.17
N MET A 44 -9.68 -0.47 15.50
CA MET A 44 -10.02 -1.88 15.33
C MET A 44 -10.80 -2.43 16.53
N THR A 45 -11.72 -3.36 16.26
CA THR A 45 -12.41 -4.07 17.33
C THR A 45 -11.57 -5.26 17.79
N TYR A 46 -11.15 -5.25 19.05
CA TYR A 46 -10.42 -6.35 19.66
C TYR A 46 -11.37 -7.42 20.23
N ASP A 47 -11.15 -8.67 19.85
CA ASP A 47 -11.76 -9.83 20.49
C ASP A 47 -10.76 -10.50 21.45
N SER A 48 -11.03 -10.43 22.75
CA SER A 48 -10.15 -11.00 23.78
C SER A 48 -10.20 -12.52 23.88
N THR A 49 -11.24 -13.15 23.32
CA THR A 49 -11.39 -14.62 23.36
C THR A 49 -10.57 -15.29 22.27
N LEU A 50 -10.48 -14.65 21.11
CA LEU A 50 -9.73 -15.12 19.95
C LEU A 50 -8.38 -14.41 19.80
N GLN A 51 -8.17 -13.31 20.53
CA GLN A 51 -6.99 -12.45 20.45
C GLN A 51 -6.76 -11.90 19.03
N ILE A 52 -7.84 -11.58 18.33
CA ILE A 52 -7.84 -11.03 16.98
C ILE A 52 -8.43 -9.63 16.95
N TYR A 53 -7.87 -8.77 16.11
CA TYR A 53 -8.43 -7.49 15.76
C TYR A 53 -9.19 -7.60 14.45
N HIS A 54 -10.39 -7.02 14.41
CA HIS A 54 -11.21 -7.01 13.21
C HIS A 54 -11.72 -5.62 12.88
N TYR A 55 -11.81 -5.33 11.57
CA TYR A 55 -12.26 -4.05 11.04
C TYR A 55 -13.20 -4.23 9.83
N PRO A 56 -14.33 -3.51 9.74
CA PRO A 56 -15.26 -3.63 8.61
C PRO A 56 -14.63 -3.17 7.30
N CYS A 57 -14.53 -4.07 6.33
CA CYS A 57 -14.00 -3.78 5.00
C CYS A 57 -15.12 -3.22 4.09
N PRO A 58 -14.84 -2.20 3.25
CA PRO A 58 -15.85 -1.60 2.35
C PRO A 58 -16.44 -2.57 1.32
N CYS A 59 -15.87 -3.76 1.17
CA CYS A 59 -16.41 -4.80 0.30
C CYS A 59 -17.50 -5.68 0.94
N GLY A 60 -17.78 -5.51 2.24
CA GLY A 60 -18.84 -6.23 2.96
C GLY A 60 -18.36 -7.34 3.89
N ASP A 61 -17.07 -7.65 3.89
CA ASP A 61 -16.42 -8.56 4.84
C ASP A 61 -15.61 -7.80 5.90
N ARG A 62 -14.78 -8.49 6.67
CA ARG A 62 -13.95 -7.93 7.74
C ARG A 62 -12.49 -8.32 7.55
N PHE A 63 -11.60 -7.37 7.82
CA PHE A 63 -10.19 -7.67 8.00
C PHE A 63 -10.01 -8.37 9.34
N GLU A 64 -9.06 -9.30 9.41
CA GLU A 64 -8.72 -10.03 10.62
C GLU A 64 -7.19 -10.10 10.74
N ILE A 65 -6.67 -9.82 11.93
CA ILE A 65 -5.24 -9.90 12.25
C ILE A 65 -5.06 -10.36 13.69
N ALA A 66 -4.10 -11.26 13.94
CA ALA A 66 -3.83 -11.72 15.30
C ALA A 66 -2.90 -10.75 16.03
N ILE A 67 -3.12 -10.58 17.34
CA ILE A 67 -2.20 -9.81 18.18
C ILE A 67 -0.79 -10.42 18.22
N ALA A 68 -0.68 -11.73 18.00
CA ALA A 68 0.60 -12.44 17.96
C ALA A 68 1.47 -12.02 16.76
N ASP A 69 0.83 -11.67 15.64
CA ASP A 69 1.50 -11.21 14.41
C ASP A 69 1.94 -9.75 14.57
N LEU A 70 1.07 -8.90 15.13
CA LEU A 70 1.41 -7.52 15.49
C LEU A 70 2.63 -7.44 16.40
N ARG A 71 2.72 -8.35 17.39
CA ARG A 71 3.90 -8.46 18.28
C ARG A 71 5.17 -8.93 17.59
N GLN A 72 5.05 -9.66 16.48
CA GLN A 72 6.19 -10.06 15.65
C GLN A 72 6.64 -8.98 14.65
N GLY A 73 5.94 -7.84 14.62
CA GLY A 73 6.16 -6.78 13.65
C GLY A 73 5.52 -7.05 12.29
N GLU A 74 4.52 -7.94 12.25
CA GLU A 74 3.68 -8.20 11.08
C GLU A 74 2.37 -7.42 11.27
N ASP A 75 2.35 -6.19 10.77
CA ASP A 75 1.21 -5.26 10.82
C ASP A 75 0.23 -5.39 9.65
N VAL A 76 0.24 -6.50 8.91
CA VAL A 76 -0.55 -6.65 7.69
C VAL A 76 -1.85 -7.40 7.98
N ALA A 77 -2.98 -6.69 7.98
CA ALA A 77 -4.29 -7.33 8.09
C ALA A 77 -4.83 -7.66 6.70
N VAL A 78 -5.37 -8.87 6.55
CA VAL A 78 -5.82 -9.42 5.27
C VAL A 78 -7.32 -9.63 5.29
N CYS A 79 -8.01 -9.24 4.22
CA CYS A 79 -9.43 -9.56 4.03
C CYS A 79 -9.57 -10.80 3.14
N PRO A 80 -10.27 -11.87 3.60
CA PRO A 80 -10.40 -13.13 2.85
C PRO A 80 -11.18 -12.97 1.53
N SER A 81 -12.01 -11.94 1.40
CA SER A 81 -12.85 -11.72 0.21
C SER A 81 -12.25 -10.77 -0.80
N CYS A 82 -11.37 -9.87 -0.36
CA CYS A 82 -10.97 -8.72 -1.17
C CYS A 82 -9.50 -8.71 -1.54
N SER A 83 -8.70 -9.65 -1.01
CA SER A 83 -7.23 -9.74 -1.19
C SER A 83 -6.45 -8.45 -0.89
N LEU A 84 -7.16 -7.41 -0.45
CA LEU A 84 -6.62 -6.15 0.01
C LEU A 84 -5.90 -6.40 1.32
N MET A 85 -4.80 -5.69 1.46
CA MET A 85 -3.97 -5.67 2.65
C MET A 85 -4.01 -4.25 3.20
N ILE A 86 -4.17 -4.12 4.51
CA ILE A 86 -4.06 -2.84 5.22
C ILE A 86 -2.91 -2.93 6.21
N ARG A 87 -2.26 -1.80 6.50
CA ARG A 87 -1.21 -1.73 7.53
C ARG A 87 -1.80 -1.22 8.83
N VAL A 88 -1.51 -1.91 9.92
CA VAL A 88 -1.98 -1.58 11.25
C VAL A 88 -0.88 -0.84 12.00
N ILE A 89 -1.11 0.44 12.25
CA ILE A 89 -0.18 1.24 13.06
C ILE A 89 -0.48 0.96 14.53
N PHE A 90 0.54 0.53 15.28
CA PHE A 90 0.45 0.28 16.71
C PHE A 90 1.57 1.00 17.45
N GLU A 91 1.27 1.53 18.64
CA GLU A 91 2.26 2.00 19.60
C GLU A 91 2.51 0.93 20.67
N VAL A 92 3.73 0.93 21.20
CA VAL A 92 4.17 -0.06 22.22
C VAL A 92 3.37 0.07 23.53
N GLU A 93 2.71 1.21 23.73
CA GLU A 93 1.92 1.55 24.91
C GLU A 93 0.47 1.05 24.82
N ASP A 94 -0.04 0.79 23.61
CA ASP A 94 -1.42 0.30 23.36
C ASP A 94 -1.54 -1.23 23.42
N LEU A 95 -0.41 -1.93 23.43
CA LEU A 95 -0.40 -3.38 23.54
C LEU A 95 -0.48 -3.79 25.01
N PRO A 96 -1.53 -4.52 25.45
CA PRO A 96 -1.56 -5.09 26.80
C PRO A 96 -0.36 -6.02 26.95
N ALA A 97 0.53 -5.67 27.87
CA ALA A 97 1.85 -6.25 28.00
C ALA A 97 1.83 -7.57 28.78
N GLU A 98 1.33 -8.67 28.22
CA GLU A 98 1.66 -10.03 28.71
C GLU A 98 1.84 -11.05 27.56
N GLU A 99 3.05 -11.64 27.54
CA GLU A 99 3.48 -12.93 26.98
C GLU A 99 3.69 -13.08 25.46
N ASP A 100 4.92 -12.72 25.04
CA ASP A 100 5.85 -13.57 24.28
C ASP A 100 5.25 -14.88 23.73
N GLN A 101 5.16 -15.03 22.39
CA GLN A 101 5.51 -16.24 21.62
C GLN A 101 5.46 -15.94 20.11
N GLY A 102 6.54 -15.37 19.61
CA GLY A 102 6.88 -15.45 18.20
C GLY A 102 7.40 -16.85 17.85
N SER A 103 6.49 -17.82 17.68
CA SER A 103 6.83 -19.13 17.13
C SER A 103 6.54 -19.14 15.64
N LYS A 104 7.49 -18.59 14.88
CA LYS A 104 7.65 -18.90 13.46
C LYS A 104 7.94 -20.39 13.33
N GLU A 105 6.97 -21.19 12.89
CA GLU A 105 7.26 -22.49 12.29
C GLU A 105 6.50 -22.63 10.97
N LYS A 106 7.14 -22.12 9.91
CA LYS A 106 6.91 -22.60 8.56
C LYS A 106 7.47 -24.02 8.48
N GLU A 107 6.66 -25.02 8.81
CA GLU A 107 6.95 -26.43 8.49
C GLU A 107 6.84 -26.60 6.97
N LYS A 108 8.00 -26.65 6.33
CA LYS A 108 8.20 -26.98 4.92
C LYS A 108 8.04 -28.50 4.76
N VAL A 109 7.02 -28.94 4.01
CA VAL A 109 6.92 -30.33 3.51
C VAL A 109 7.45 -30.40 2.08
#